data_AF-A0A017HM82-F1
#
_entry.id   AF-A0A017HM82-F1
#
_cell.length_a   1.000
_cell.length_b   1.000
_cell.length_c   1.000
_cell.angle_alpha   90.00
_cell.angle_beta   90.00
_cell.angle_gamma   90.00
#
_symmetry.space_group_name_H-M   'P 1'
#
loop_
_entity.id
_entity.type
_entity.pdbx_description
1 polymer ?
#
loop_
_entity_poly.entity_id
_entity_poly.type
_entity_poly.pdbx_seq_one_letter_code
_entity_poly.pdbx_strand_id
1 'polypeptide(L)'
;MHHGVKQPKYGIPVRVALSNGEALMGLVYVRWGQRVRDALNEREPFLALKTVEQLRLVNKTAIVHVDLLTMDEISRQQGLFPEIDFEYLSLNPC
;
A
#
# COMPACT_ATOMS: atom_id res chain seq x y z
N MET A 1 2.37 -13.45 -30.09
CA MET A 1 2.87 -12.41 -29.17
C MET A 1 1.70 -11.95 -28.31
N HIS A 2 1.53 -12.48 -27.09
CA HIS A 2 0.50 -11.97 -26.18
C HIS A 2 1.00 -10.65 -25.59
N HIS A 3 0.45 -9.52 -26.03
CA HIS A 3 0.46 -8.30 -25.23
C HIS A 3 -0.37 -8.61 -23.98
N GLY A 4 0.29 -9.04 -22.91
CA GLY A 4 -0.36 -9.25 -21.63
C GLY A 4 -1.01 -7.93 -21.22
N VAL A 5 -2.33 -7.90 -21.23
CA VAL A 5 -3.12 -6.76 -20.73
C VAL A 5 -2.59 -6.48 -19.32
N LYS A 6 -1.87 -5.37 -19.16
CA LYS A 6 -1.39 -4.93 -17.85
C LYS A 6 -2.64 -4.66 -17.03
N GLN A 7 -2.99 -5.60 -16.15
CA GLN A 7 -4.07 -5.38 -15.22
C GLN A 7 -3.74 -4.14 -14.38
N PRO A 8 -4.71 -3.25 -14.16
CA PRO A 8 -4.48 -2.05 -13.38
C PRO A 8 -4.05 -2.44 -11.96
N LYS A 9 -3.07 -1.70 -11.44
CA LYS A 9 -2.63 -1.79 -10.04
C LYS A 9 -3.12 -0.55 -9.32
N TYR A 10 -3.68 -0.71 -8.14
CA TYR A 10 -4.25 0.35 -7.33
C TYR A 10 -3.39 0.56 -6.10
N GLY A 11 -2.97 1.80 -5.84
CA GLY A 11 -2.18 2.15 -4.67
C GLY A 11 -3.08 2.40 -3.47
N ILE A 12 -3.03 1.51 -2.49
CA ILE A 12 -3.78 1.67 -1.23
C ILE A 12 -2.90 2.39 -0.22
N PRO A 13 -3.29 3.57 0.29
CA PRO A 13 -2.55 4.27 1.33
C PRO A 13 -2.55 3.49 2.63
N VAL A 14 -1.36 3.25 3.17
CA VAL A 14 -1.17 2.52 4.42
C VAL A 14 -0.16 3.20 5.32
N ARG A 15 -0.30 2.93 6.62
CA ARG A 15 0.77 3.10 7.61
C ARG A 15 1.25 1.72 8.06
N VAL A 16 2.54 1.46 7.94
CA VAL A 16 3.18 0.20 8.34
C VAL A 16 4.02 0.45 9.58
N ALA A 17 3.60 -0.11 10.72
CA ALA A 17 4.34 -0.02 11.97
C ALA A 17 5.31 -1.20 12.09
N LEU A 18 6.58 -0.90 12.41
CA LEU A 18 7.66 -1.87 12.51
C LEU A 18 8.02 -2.18 13.97
N SER A 19 8.62 -3.34 14.21
CA SER A 19 8.99 -3.82 15.54
C SER A 19 10.10 -3.00 16.21
N ASN A 20 10.84 -2.19 15.44
CA ASN A 20 11.82 -1.23 15.94
C ASN A 20 11.19 0.11 16.41
N GLY A 21 9.86 0.25 16.31
CA GLY A 21 9.13 1.48 16.65
C GLY A 21 9.01 2.50 15.51
N GLU A 22 9.59 2.24 14.34
CA GLU A 22 9.43 3.08 13.14
C GLU A 22 8.04 2.88 12.52
N ALA A 23 7.50 3.92 11.89
CA ALA A 23 6.30 3.84 11.09
C ALA A 23 6.56 4.39 9.68
N LEU A 24 6.24 3.60 8.66
CA LEU A 24 6.36 3.98 7.26
C LEU A 24 4.99 4.30 6.67
N MET A 25 4.89 5.42 5.96
CA MET A 25 3.70 5.77 5.18
C MET A 25 3.98 5.59 3.70
N GLY A 26 3.00 5.05 2.97
CA GLY A 26 3.14 4.85 1.53
C GLY A 26 1.96 4.09 0.93
N LEU A 27 2.17 3.59 -0.28
CA LEU A 27 1.18 2.83 -1.04
C LEU A 27 1.59 1.36 -1.13
N VAL A 28 0.63 0.48 -0.85
CA VAL A 28 0.70 -0.94 -1.26
C VAL A 28 -0.10 -1.07 -2.55
N TYR A 29 0.56 -1.52 -3.62
CA TYR A 29 -0.10 -1.74 -4.89
C TYR A 29 -0.77 -3.11 -4.93
N VAL A 30 -2.09 -3.12 -5.12
CA VAL A 30 -2.90 -4.34 -5.26
C VAL A 30 -3.49 -4.44 -6.66
N ARG A 31 -3.78 -5.65 -7.12
CA ARG A 31 -4.53 -5.88 -8.37
C ARG A 31 -6.04 -5.69 -8.13
N TRP A 32 -6.82 -5.59 -9.20
CA TRP A 32 -8.28 -5.59 -9.11
C TRP A 32 -8.79 -6.79 -8.30
N GLY A 33 -9.63 -6.55 -7.30
CA GLY A 33 -10.19 -7.58 -6.42
C GLY A 33 -9.22 -8.12 -5.35
N GLN A 34 -7.95 -7.71 -5.35
CA GLN A 34 -6.98 -8.02 -4.32
C GLN A 34 -7.04 -6.97 -3.21
N ARG A 35 -6.94 -7.41 -1.95
CA ARG A 35 -6.86 -6.55 -0.77
C ARG A 35 -5.43 -6.50 -0.23
N VAL A 36 -5.12 -5.49 0.59
CA VAL A 36 -3.81 -5.39 1.28
C VAL A 36 -3.49 -6.65 2.10
N ARG A 37 -4.50 -7.26 2.75
CA ARG A 37 -4.32 -8.54 3.47
C ARG A 37 -3.81 -9.67 2.57
N ASP A 38 -4.23 -9.68 1.31
CA ASP A 38 -3.85 -10.73 0.38
C ASP A 38 -2.38 -10.56 0.01
N ALA A 39 -1.94 -9.31 -0.24
CA ALA A 39 -0.52 -8.98 -0.45
C ALA A 39 0.37 -9.33 0.77
N LEU A 40 -0.15 -9.15 1.99
CA LEU A 40 0.54 -9.58 3.21
C LEU A 40 0.67 -11.11 3.31
N ASN A 41 -0.35 -11.86 2.88
CA ASN A 41 -0.38 -13.32 2.92
C ASN A 41 0.34 -14.00 1.73
N GLU A 42 0.80 -13.25 0.73
CA GLU A 42 1.65 -13.78 -0.34
C GLU A 42 2.92 -14.45 0.25
N ARG A 43 3.44 -15.47 -0.43
CA ARG A 43 4.54 -16.32 0.08
C ARG A 43 5.86 -15.55 0.19
N GLU A 44 5.98 -14.47 -0.56
CA GLU A 44 7.13 -13.60 -0.59
C GLU A 44 7.38 -12.98 0.79
N PRO A 45 8.64 -12.97 1.29
CA PRO A 45 8.95 -12.52 2.64
C PRO A 45 8.89 -10.99 2.80
N PHE A 46 8.71 -10.25 1.71
CA PHE A 46 8.71 -8.80 1.68
C PHE A 46 7.37 -8.25 1.19
N LEU A 47 6.92 -7.15 1.80
CA LEU A 47 5.86 -6.30 1.30
C LEU A 47 6.48 -5.14 0.53
N ALA A 48 6.08 -4.95 -0.73
CA ALA A 48 6.48 -3.78 -1.50
C ALA A 48 5.67 -2.55 -1.08
N LEU A 49 6.36 -1.52 -0.60
CA LEU A 49 5.78 -0.26 -0.14
C LEU A 49 6.36 0.90 -0.95
N LYS A 50 5.53 1.59 -1.73
CA LYS A 50 5.93 2.80 -2.45
C LYS A 50 5.77 4.01 -1.53
N THR A 51 6.88 4.56 -1.10
CA THR A 51 6.96 5.85 -0.40
C THR A 51 7.11 6.98 -1.40
N VAL A 52 7.00 8.23 -0.95
CA VAL A 52 7.22 9.44 -1.77
C VAL A 52 8.57 9.36 -2.49
N GLU A 53 9.63 9.03 -1.76
CA GLU A 53 11.00 9.05 -2.27
C GLU A 53 11.33 7.82 -3.11
N GLN A 54 10.88 6.64 -2.67
CA GLN A 54 11.40 5.38 -3.20
C GLN A 54 10.45 4.20 -2.99
N LEU A 55 10.73 3.11 -3.70
CA LEU A 55 10.11 1.80 -3.45
C LEU A 55 10.93 1.07 -2.39
N ARG A 56 10.30 0.65 -1.29
CA ARG A 56 10.93 -0.14 -0.23
C ARG A 56 10.38 -1.56 -0.22
N LEU A 57 11.25 -2.54 0.05
CA LEU A 57 10.86 -3.91 0.38
C LEU A 57 10.91 -4.06 1.90
N VAL A 58 9.74 -4.13 2.53
CA VAL A 58 9.62 -4.22 3.99
C VAL A 58 9.52 -5.69 4.37
N ASN A 59 10.43 -6.16 5.24
CA ASN A 59 10.37 -7.54 5.73
C ASN A 59 9.09 -7.75 6.55
N LYS A 60 8.23 -8.70 6.14
CA LYS A 60 6.93 -8.96 6.78
C LYS A 60 7.07 -9.36 8.25
N THR A 61 8.17 -10.03 8.63
CA THR A 61 8.43 -10.44 10.02
C THR A 61 8.72 -9.25 10.95
N ALA A 62 9.10 -8.10 10.39
CA ALA A 62 9.31 -6.87 11.16
C ALA A 62 8.04 -6.03 11.30
N ILE A 63 6.95 -6.38 10.61
CA ILE A 63 5.69 -5.63 10.65
C ILE A 63 4.89 -6.03 11.88
N VAL A 64 4.49 -5.05 12.69
CA VAL A 64 3.62 -5.24 13.86
C VAL A 64 2.16 -5.10 13.47
N HIS A 65 1.82 -4.04 12.72
CA HIS A 65 0.49 -3.85 12.15
C HIS A 65 0.55 -2.97 10.89
N VAL A 66 -0.50 -3.05 10.08
CA VAL A 66 -0.71 -2.20 8.90
C VAL A 66 -2.08 -1.54 9.03
N ASP A 67 -2.09 -0.22 9.11
CA ASP A 67 -3.32 0.56 9.12
C ASP A 67 -3.70 0.93 7.70
N LEU A 68 -4.96 0.70 7.34
CA LEU A 68 -5.57 1.26 6.15
C LEU A 68 -6.09 2.64 6.51
N LEU A 69 -5.60 3.66 5.84
CA LEU A 69 -5.89 5.04 6.22
C LEU A 69 -7.23 5.49 5.67
N THR A 70 -7.97 6.22 6.50
CA THR A 70 -9.21 6.87 6.07
C THR A 70 -8.92 8.04 5.15
N MET A 71 -9.93 8.45 4.37
CA MET A 71 -9.82 9.61 3.50
C MET A 71 -9.44 10.90 4.27
N ASP A 72 -9.97 11.08 5.47
CA ASP A 72 -9.64 12.23 6.32
C ASP A 72 -8.17 12.23 6.76
N GLU A 73 -7.63 11.06 7.15
CA GLU A 73 -6.21 10.92 7.48
C GLU A 73 -5.31 11.18 6.27
N ILE A 74 -5.67 10.63 5.11
CA ILE A 74 -4.96 10.84 3.85
C ILE A 74 -4.94 12.34 3.50
N SER A 75 -6.09 13.02 3.60
CA SER A 75 -6.21 14.45 3.31
C SER A 75 -5.35 15.33 4.22
N ARG A 76 -5.20 14.96 5.50
CA ARG A 76 -4.34 15.69 6.45
C ARG A 76 -2.86 15.46 6.23
N GLN A 77 -2.50 14.38 5.52
CA GLN A 77 -1.12 13.90 5.37
C GLN A 77 -0.71 13.72 3.90
N GLN A 78 -1.34 14.42 2.96
CA GLN A 78 -1.15 14.21 1.52
C GLN A 78 0.32 14.25 1.07
N GLY A 79 1.15 15.10 1.68
CA GLY A 79 2.58 15.19 1.34
C GLY A 79 3.42 13.97 1.72
N LEU A 80 2.85 13.01 2.47
CA LEU A 80 3.53 11.77 2.88
C LEU A 80 3.23 10.58 1.96
N PHE A 81 2.39 10.78 0.94
CA PHE A 81 2.02 9.75 -0.01
C PHE A 81 2.48 10.10 -1.43
N PRO A 82 2.89 9.10 -2.23
CA PRO A 82 2.92 9.22 -3.68
C PRO A 82 1.52 9.55 -4.24
N GLU A 83 1.44 9.87 -5.53
CA GLU A 83 0.17 10.12 -6.22
C GLU A 83 -0.87 9.03 -5.94
N ILE A 84 -2.04 9.45 -5.42
CA ILE A 84 -3.14 8.59 -4.99
C ILE A 84 -4.31 8.74 -5.96
N ASP A 85 -4.89 7.62 -6.37
CA ASP A 85 -6.13 7.59 -7.13
C ASP A 85 -7.33 7.70 -6.17
N PHE A 86 -7.78 8.94 -5.92
CA PHE A 86 -8.90 9.22 -5.03
C PHE A 86 -10.24 8.70 -5.56
N GLU A 87 -10.41 8.60 -6.89
CA GLU A 87 -11.64 8.06 -7.50
C GLU A 87 -11.77 6.58 -7.14
N TYR A 88 -10.71 5.80 -7.33
CA TYR A 88 -10.68 4.41 -6.94
C TYR A 88 -10.98 4.20 -5.46
N LEU A 89 -10.36 5.00 -4.58
CA LEU A 89 -10.57 4.89 -3.12
C LEU A 89 -12.01 5.19 -2.71
N SER A 90 -12.67 6.14 -3.38
CA SER A 90 -14.07 6.48 -3.10
C SER A 90 -15.04 5.36 -3.47
N LEU A 91 -14.72 4.57 -4.50
CA LEU A 91 -15.52 3.44 -4.97
C LEU A 91 -15.19 2.13 -4.22
N ASN A 92 -14.05 2.07 -3.55
CA ASN A 92 -13.56 0.90 -2.82
C ASN A 92 -13.12 1.31 -1.40
N PRO A 93 -14.06 1.77 -0.54
CA PRO A 93 -13.76 1.99 0.86
C PRO A 93 -13.23 0.68 1.47
N CYS A 94 -12.16 0.79 2.24
CA CYS A 94 -11.41 -0.31 2.82
C CYS A 94 -12.28 -1.30 3.62
#